data_AF-A0A5B7AZ45-F1
#
_entry.id   AF-A0A5B7AZ45-F1
#
_cell.length_a   1.000
_cell.length_b   1.000
_cell.length_c   1.000
_cell.angle_alpha   90.00
_cell.angle_beta   90.00
_cell.angle_gamma   90.00
#
_symmetry.space_group_name_H-M   'P 1'
#
loop_
_entity.id
_entity.type
_entity.pdbx_description
1 polymer ?
#
loop_
_entity_poly.entity_id
_entity_poly.type
_entity_poly.pdbx_seq_one_letter_code
_entity_poly.pdbx_strand_id
1 'polypeptide(L)'
;ELLIAITLNNRDRIVLLWQGVYEHISNIVQSTVMPCALVEKAVFGLLRICQRLLPYKENLADELLRSLQLVLKLDARVADAYCEQITQEVSRLVKANATHIRSQMGWRTITCLLSITARHPEASEAGFDALLFIMSDGAHLLRANYVLCIEAARQFAESRVGQADR
;
A
#
# COMPACT_ATOMS: atom_id res chain seq x y z
N GLU A 1 17.56 -5.85 -2.42
CA GLU A 1 18.21 -4.52 -2.22
C GLU A 1 18.73 -3.91 -3.53
N LEU A 2 19.62 -4.58 -4.29
CA LEU A 2 20.21 -3.99 -5.50
C LEU A 2 19.17 -3.57 -6.56
N LEU A 3 18.16 -4.40 -6.85
CA LEU A 3 17.10 -4.07 -7.81
C LEU A 3 16.43 -2.74 -7.46
N ILE A 4 15.97 -2.59 -6.22
CA ILE A 4 15.28 -1.39 -5.72
C ILE A 4 16.18 -0.16 -5.82
N ALA A 5 17.46 -0.30 -5.44
CA ALA A 5 18.43 0.79 -5.53
C ALA A 5 18.64 1.23 -6.99
N ILE A 6 18.79 0.28 -7.93
CA ILE A 6 18.91 0.57 -9.36
C ILE A 6 17.65 1.26 -9.87
N THR A 7 16.46 0.77 -9.52
CA THR A 7 15.17 1.35 -9.91
C THR A 7 15.06 2.82 -9.48
N LEU A 8 15.37 3.11 -8.21
CA LEU A 8 15.29 4.47 -7.67
C LEU A 8 16.37 5.41 -8.25
N ASN A 9 17.59 4.91 -8.45
CA ASN A 9 18.68 5.71 -9.05
C ASN A 9 18.44 6.01 -10.54
N ASN A 10 17.66 5.18 -11.23
CA ASN A 10 17.32 5.36 -12.64
C ASN A 10 15.90 5.93 -12.85
N ARG A 11 15.42 6.77 -11.93
CA ARG A 11 14.05 7.33 -11.94
C ARG A 11 13.65 7.97 -13.27
N ASP A 12 14.57 8.58 -14.01
CA ASP A 12 14.26 9.23 -15.29
C ASP A 12 13.94 8.23 -16.40
N ARG A 13 14.51 7.03 -16.29
CA ARG A 13 14.33 5.92 -17.25
C ARG A 13 13.40 4.84 -16.72
N ILE A 14 12.66 5.13 -15.64
CA ILE A 14 11.86 4.11 -14.95
C ILE A 14 10.87 3.40 -15.86
N VAL A 15 10.27 4.11 -16.83
CA VAL A 15 9.30 3.53 -17.77
C VAL A 15 9.89 2.35 -18.56
N LEU A 16 11.20 2.37 -18.84
CA LEU A 16 11.89 1.28 -19.54
C LEU A 16 12.20 0.08 -18.64
N LEU A 17 12.28 0.30 -17.33
CA LEU A 17 12.71 -0.71 -16.35
C LEU A 17 11.53 -1.30 -15.58
N TRP A 18 10.44 -0.54 -15.46
CA TRP A 18 9.37 -0.81 -14.51
C TRP A 18 8.70 -2.15 -14.74
N GLN A 19 8.42 -2.51 -15.99
CA GLN A 19 7.82 -3.80 -16.33
C GLN A 19 8.65 -4.97 -15.80
N GLY A 20 9.97 -4.97 -16.03
CA GLY A 20 10.85 -6.03 -15.52
C GLY A 20 10.97 -6.03 -14.00
N VAL A 21 10.95 -4.86 -13.36
CA VAL A 21 10.94 -4.74 -11.89
C VAL A 21 9.65 -5.33 -11.32
N TYR A 22 8.50 -4.97 -11.89
CA TYR A 22 7.19 -5.46 -11.49
C TYR A 22 7.09 -6.98 -11.65
N GLU A 23 7.49 -7.52 -12.80
CA GLU A 23 7.46 -8.98 -13.06
C GLU A 23 8.32 -9.74 -12.06
N HIS A 24 9.53 -9.25 -11.78
CA HIS A 24 10.41 -9.89 -10.80
C HIS A 24 9.81 -9.90 -9.39
N ILE A 25 9.27 -8.77 -8.93
CA ILE A 25 8.61 -8.68 -7.62
C ILE A 25 7.36 -9.56 -7.58
N SER A 26 6.57 -9.56 -8.65
CA SER A 26 5.37 -10.39 -8.79
C SER A 26 5.70 -11.88 -8.68
N ASN A 27 6.77 -12.34 -9.34
CA ASN A 27 7.20 -13.73 -9.26
C ASN A 27 7.63 -14.13 -7.85
N ILE A 28 8.31 -13.25 -7.11
CA ILE A 28 8.66 -13.49 -5.71
C ILE A 28 7.40 -13.63 -4.85
N VAL A 29 6.46 -12.69 -4.97
CA VAL A 29 5.20 -12.68 -4.21
C VAL A 29 4.40 -13.94 -4.47
N GLN A 30 4.27 -14.38 -5.73
CA GLN A 30 3.48 -15.56 -6.10
C GLN A 30 4.13 -16.89 -5.71
N SER A 31 5.46 -16.97 -5.70
CA SER A 31 6.19 -18.20 -5.39
C SER A 31 6.46 -18.39 -3.89
N THR A 32 6.29 -17.34 -3.09
CA THR A 32 6.62 -17.38 -1.66
C THR A 32 5.40 -17.69 -0.81
N VAL A 33 5.47 -18.81 -0.08
CA VAL A 33 4.38 -19.27 0.79
C VAL A 33 4.70 -19.12 2.29
N MET A 34 5.94 -18.80 2.64
CA MET A 34 6.39 -18.61 4.03
C MET A 34 7.19 -17.32 4.18
N PRO A 35 7.11 -16.62 5.34
CA PRO A 35 7.90 -15.43 5.58
C PRO A 35 9.39 -15.69 5.40
N CYS A 36 10.04 -14.90 4.55
CA CYS A 36 11.48 -14.93 4.37
C CYS A 36 11.99 -13.56 3.95
N ALA A 37 13.31 -13.36 4.05
CA ALA A 37 13.94 -12.10 3.69
C ALA A 37 13.68 -11.70 2.22
N LEU A 38 13.53 -12.67 1.30
CA LEU A 38 13.33 -12.36 -0.11
C LEU A 38 12.00 -11.65 -0.36
N VAL A 39 10.89 -12.18 0.16
CA VAL A 39 9.56 -11.57 0.00
C VAL A 39 9.43 -10.28 0.79
N GLU A 40 10.04 -10.22 1.98
CA GLU A 40 10.15 -8.99 2.78
C GLU A 40 10.77 -7.87 1.93
N LYS A 41 11.97 -8.11 1.37
CA LYS A 41 12.67 -7.11 0.55
C LYS A 41 11.91 -6.75 -0.72
N ALA A 42 11.16 -7.68 -1.30
CA ALA A 42 10.36 -7.42 -2.50
C ALA A 42 9.16 -6.51 -2.19
N VAL A 43 8.39 -6.82 -1.14
CA VAL A 43 7.19 -6.08 -0.73
C VAL A 43 7.54 -4.69 -0.24
N PHE A 44 8.48 -4.56 0.69
CA PHE A 44 8.88 -3.26 1.22
C PHE A 44 9.67 -2.44 0.20
N GLY A 45 10.41 -3.10 -0.68
CA GLY A 45 11.02 -2.47 -1.85
C GLY A 45 9.99 -1.83 -2.77
N LEU A 46 8.88 -2.53 -3.04
CA LEU A 46 7.79 -2.04 -3.87
C LEU A 46 7.12 -0.80 -3.25
N LEU A 47 6.76 -0.88 -1.96
CA LEU A 47 6.16 0.24 -1.22
C LEU A 47 7.06 1.48 -1.25
N ARG A 48 8.37 1.28 -1.03
CA ARG A 48 9.37 2.35 -1.10
C ARG A 48 9.49 2.96 -2.49
N ILE A 49 9.45 2.15 -3.55
CA ILE A 49 9.45 2.66 -4.93
C ILE A 49 8.22 3.53 -5.18
N CYS A 50 7.03 3.04 -4.86
CA CYS A 50 5.79 3.80 -5.01
C CYS A 50 5.86 5.13 -4.23
N GLN A 51 6.25 5.09 -2.95
CA GLN A 51 6.37 6.30 -2.13
C GLN A 51 7.36 7.33 -2.68
N ARG A 52 8.44 6.89 -3.34
CA ARG A 52 9.48 7.80 -3.86
C ARG A 52 9.19 8.30 -5.26
N LEU A 53 8.46 7.55 -6.09
CA LEU A 53 8.24 7.91 -7.49
C LEU A 53 6.89 8.60 -7.74
N LEU A 54 5.88 8.36 -6.90
CA LEU A 54 4.54 8.97 -7.06
C LEU A 54 4.57 10.50 -7.23
N PRO A 55 5.37 11.28 -6.46
CA PRO A 55 5.40 12.73 -6.59
C PRO A 55 5.95 13.24 -7.93
N TYR A 56 6.75 12.42 -8.62
CA TYR A 56 7.56 12.85 -9.76
C TYR A 56 7.12 12.22 -11.09
N LYS A 57 6.23 11.21 -11.05
CA LYS A 57 5.88 10.39 -12.21
C LYS A 57 4.38 10.24 -12.36
N GLU A 58 3.69 11.32 -12.71
CA GLU A 58 2.23 11.30 -12.92
C GLU A 58 1.81 10.24 -13.96
N ASN A 59 2.56 10.10 -15.05
CA ASN A 59 2.28 9.12 -16.11
C ASN A 59 2.41 7.66 -15.65
N LEU A 60 3.16 7.40 -14.57
CA LEU A 60 3.36 6.06 -14.01
C LEU A 60 2.54 5.85 -12.72
N ALA A 61 1.90 6.88 -12.19
CA ALA A 61 1.28 6.85 -10.86
C ALA A 61 0.25 5.72 -10.73
N ASP A 62 -0.61 5.55 -11.72
CA ASP A 62 -1.63 4.49 -11.71
C ASP A 62 -1.01 3.09 -11.79
N GLU A 63 0.09 2.93 -12.52
CA GLU A 63 0.79 1.65 -12.64
C GLU A 63 1.53 1.30 -11.34
N LEU A 64 2.17 2.29 -10.70
CA LEU A 64 2.76 2.17 -9.38
C LEU A 64 1.70 1.76 -8.36
N LEU A 65 0.55 2.44 -8.32
CA LEU A 65 -0.53 2.13 -7.37
C LEU A 65 -1.20 0.79 -7.67
N ARG A 66 -1.29 0.38 -8.94
CA ARG A 66 -1.74 -0.97 -9.32
C ARG A 66 -0.80 -2.04 -8.83
N SER A 67 0.51 -1.81 -8.90
CA SER A 67 1.48 -2.80 -8.46
C SER A 67 1.36 -3.14 -6.97
N LEU A 68 0.90 -2.20 -6.14
CA LEU A 68 0.63 -2.45 -4.71
C LEU A 68 -0.43 -3.54 -4.46
N GLN A 69 -1.23 -3.92 -5.47
CA GLN A 69 -2.11 -5.08 -5.38
C GLN A 69 -1.35 -6.40 -5.19
N LEU A 70 -0.04 -6.46 -5.49
CA LEU A 70 0.79 -7.60 -5.16
C LEU A 70 0.82 -7.86 -3.65
N VAL A 71 0.75 -6.82 -2.82
CA VAL A 71 0.71 -6.97 -1.36
C VAL A 71 -0.57 -7.71 -0.92
N LEU A 72 -1.68 -7.49 -1.62
CA LEU A 72 -2.95 -8.19 -1.40
C LEU A 72 -2.94 -9.66 -1.87
N LYS A 73 -1.88 -10.08 -2.58
CA LYS A 73 -1.72 -11.43 -3.13
C LYS A 73 -0.71 -12.28 -2.35
N LEU A 74 -0.17 -11.77 -1.25
CA LEU A 74 0.72 -12.54 -0.39
C LEU A 74 -0.01 -13.75 0.18
N ASP A 75 0.70 -14.87 0.35
CA ASP A 75 0.20 -16.00 1.16
C ASP A 75 -0.20 -15.49 2.54
N ALA A 76 -1.30 -16.00 3.10
CA ALA A 76 -1.83 -15.55 4.39
C ALA A 76 -0.75 -15.53 5.48
N ARG A 77 0.16 -16.52 5.50
CA ARG A 77 1.21 -16.62 6.51
C ARG A 77 2.27 -15.53 6.36
N VAL A 78 2.52 -15.09 5.12
CA VAL A 78 3.41 -13.97 4.82
C VAL A 78 2.73 -12.64 5.16
N ALA A 79 1.45 -12.49 4.78
CA ALA A 79 0.66 -11.31 5.06
C ALA A 79 0.50 -11.06 6.56
N ASP A 80 0.20 -12.10 7.34
CA ASP A 80 0.06 -12.04 8.80
C ASP A 80 1.39 -11.65 9.45
N ALA A 81 2.50 -12.29 9.07
CA ALA A 81 3.82 -12.03 9.66
C ALA A 81 4.32 -10.59 9.43
N TYR A 82 3.91 -9.94 8.34
CA TYR A 82 4.36 -8.60 7.98
C TYR A 82 3.23 -7.55 8.07
N CYS A 83 2.07 -7.89 8.63
CA CYS A 83 0.87 -7.05 8.57
C CYS A 83 1.11 -5.67 9.19
N GLU A 84 1.71 -5.63 10.39
CA GLU A 84 2.03 -4.39 11.10
C GLU A 84 2.96 -3.49 10.28
N GLN A 85 4.07 -4.04 9.81
CA GLN A 85 5.08 -3.31 9.03
C GLN A 85 4.52 -2.81 7.69
N ILE A 86 3.75 -3.65 6.98
CA ILE A 86 3.06 -3.26 5.73
C ILE A 86 2.15 -2.07 6.02
N THR A 87 1.40 -2.13 7.11
CA THR A 87 0.47 -1.06 7.49
C THR A 87 1.21 0.24 7.76
N GLN A 88 2.30 0.20 8.53
CA GLN A 88 3.12 1.38 8.78
C GLN A 88 3.65 2.01 7.48
N GLU A 89 4.13 1.19 6.54
CA GLU A 89 4.64 1.66 5.24
C GLU A 89 3.54 2.21 4.34
N VAL A 90 2.36 1.59 4.31
CA VAL A 90 1.18 2.11 3.59
C VAL A 90 0.74 3.44 4.20
N SER A 91 0.69 3.56 5.53
CA SER A 91 0.35 4.81 6.23
C SER A 91 1.35 5.91 5.90
N ARG A 92 2.66 5.61 5.85
CA ARG A 92 3.70 6.56 5.41
C ARG A 92 3.55 6.95 3.94
N LEU A 93 3.20 5.99 3.07
CA LEU A 93 2.95 6.24 1.65
C LEU A 93 1.78 7.20 1.46
N VAL A 94 0.65 6.96 2.13
CA VAL A 94 -0.55 7.79 2.07
C VAL A 94 -0.26 9.19 2.58
N LYS A 95 0.31 9.32 3.79
CA LYS A 95 0.62 10.62 4.39
C LYS A 95 1.56 11.46 3.52
N ALA A 96 2.50 10.84 2.82
CA ALA A 96 3.44 11.53 1.95
C ALA A 96 2.91 11.82 0.54
N ASN A 97 1.93 11.03 0.04
CA ASN A 97 1.57 11.04 -1.39
C ASN A 97 0.08 11.20 -1.70
N ALA A 98 -0.80 11.43 -0.71
CA ALA A 98 -2.25 11.52 -0.92
C ALA A 98 -2.64 12.50 -2.05
N THR A 99 -1.96 13.64 -2.18
CA THR A 99 -2.18 14.64 -3.24
C THR A 99 -1.84 14.15 -4.65
N HIS A 100 -1.01 13.11 -4.77
CA HIS A 100 -0.60 12.51 -6.04
C HIS A 100 -1.47 11.33 -6.46
N ILE A 101 -2.38 10.86 -5.59
CA ILE A 101 -3.34 9.80 -5.90
C ILE A 101 -4.61 10.44 -6.45
N ARG A 102 -4.79 10.39 -7.77
CA ARG A 102 -5.93 11.03 -8.45
C ARG A 102 -6.97 10.03 -8.96
N SER A 103 -6.55 8.81 -9.30
CA SER A 103 -7.45 7.82 -9.88
C SER A 103 -8.24 7.06 -8.81
N GLN A 104 -9.48 6.71 -9.15
CA GLN A 104 -10.31 5.84 -8.31
C GLN A 104 -9.66 4.47 -8.12
N MET A 105 -8.96 3.95 -9.14
CA MET A 105 -8.24 2.69 -9.03
C MET A 105 -7.16 2.78 -7.95
N GLY A 106 -6.34 3.83 -8.00
CA GLY A 106 -5.29 4.08 -7.02
C GLY A 106 -5.83 4.11 -5.59
N TRP A 107 -6.89 4.89 -5.38
CA TRP A 107 -7.57 4.97 -4.09
C TRP A 107 -8.15 3.63 -3.66
N ARG A 108 -8.73 2.84 -4.58
CA ARG A 108 -9.24 1.50 -4.28
C ARG A 108 -8.14 0.59 -3.75
N THR A 109 -6.95 0.59 -4.35
CA THR A 109 -5.84 -0.23 -3.83
C THR A 109 -5.45 0.22 -2.42
N ILE A 110 -5.32 1.53 -2.19
CA ILE A 110 -4.97 2.06 -0.86
C ILE A 110 -6.02 1.69 0.19
N THR A 111 -7.30 1.94 -0.10
CA THR A 111 -8.37 1.65 0.86
C THR A 111 -8.50 0.14 1.12
N CYS A 112 -8.28 -0.72 0.10
CA CYS A 112 -8.25 -2.17 0.32
C CYS A 112 -7.10 -2.59 1.25
N LEU A 113 -5.90 -2.04 1.05
CA LEU A 113 -4.75 -2.32 1.93
C LEU A 113 -5.04 -1.89 3.37
N LEU A 114 -5.57 -0.68 3.57
CA LEU A 114 -5.94 -0.20 4.90
C LEU A 114 -7.06 -1.05 5.52
N SER A 115 -8.06 -1.45 4.76
CA SER A 115 -9.21 -2.17 5.30
C SER A 115 -8.87 -3.58 5.80
N ILE A 116 -7.84 -4.24 5.25
CA ILE A 116 -7.37 -5.53 5.75
C ILE A 116 -6.87 -5.42 7.19
N THR A 117 -6.24 -4.29 7.52
CA THR A 117 -5.66 -4.03 8.85
C THR A 117 -6.72 -3.94 9.95
N ALA A 118 -7.97 -3.62 9.61
CA ALA A 118 -9.06 -3.50 10.56
C ALA A 118 -9.29 -4.76 11.41
N ARG A 119 -8.94 -5.94 10.88
CA ARG A 119 -9.09 -7.23 11.56
C ARG A 119 -7.82 -7.70 12.29
N HIS A 120 -6.72 -6.96 12.18
CA HIS A 120 -5.43 -7.32 12.75
C HIS A 120 -5.12 -6.42 13.95
N PRO A 121 -5.11 -6.93 15.20
CA PRO A 121 -5.01 -6.09 16.40
C PRO A 121 -3.83 -5.11 16.39
N GLU A 122 -2.66 -5.59 16.01
CA GLU A 122 -1.42 -4.80 15.99
C GLU A 122 -1.37 -3.74 14.88
N ALA A 123 -2.19 -3.88 13.83
CA ALA A 123 -2.17 -3.01 12.66
C ALA A 123 -3.40 -2.08 12.56
N SER A 124 -4.50 -2.43 13.23
CA SER A 124 -5.79 -1.76 13.10
C SER A 124 -5.70 -0.28 13.46
N GLU A 125 -5.01 0.08 14.53
CA GLU A 125 -4.85 1.49 14.95
C GLU A 125 -4.12 2.30 13.86
N ALA A 126 -2.95 1.82 13.42
CA ALA A 126 -2.16 2.51 12.40
C ALA A 126 -2.87 2.62 11.04
N GLY A 127 -3.68 1.63 10.68
CA GLY A 127 -4.51 1.64 9.47
C GLY A 127 -5.69 2.60 9.58
N PHE A 128 -6.34 2.64 10.75
CA PHE A 128 -7.42 3.58 11.03
C PHE A 128 -6.91 5.02 11.03
N ASP A 129 -5.75 5.29 11.64
CA ASP A 129 -5.12 6.61 11.63
C ASP A 129 -4.79 7.12 10.23
N ALA A 130 -4.38 6.23 9.32
CA ALA A 130 -4.16 6.59 7.93
C ALA A 130 -5.47 6.89 7.20
N LEU A 131 -6.53 6.12 7.48
CA LEU A 131 -7.86 6.42 6.94
C LEU A 131 -8.40 7.75 7.48
N LEU A 132 -8.25 7.98 8.79
CA LEU A 132 -8.61 9.23 9.45
C LEU A 132 -7.86 10.40 8.80
N PHE A 133 -6.55 10.29 8.59
CA PHE A 133 -5.77 11.31 7.88
C PHE A 133 -6.32 11.64 6.48
N ILE A 134 -6.79 10.65 5.71
CA ILE A 134 -7.39 10.89 4.38
C ILE A 134 -8.71 11.66 4.51
N MET A 135 -9.51 11.35 5.54
CA MET A 135 -10.85 11.90 5.71
C MET A 135 -10.87 13.23 6.46
N SER A 136 -9.88 13.49 7.31
CA SER A 136 -9.73 14.72 8.09
C SER A 136 -9.56 15.94 7.20
N ASP A 137 -10.16 17.06 7.63
CA ASP A 137 -10.07 18.39 7.00
C ASP A 137 -10.51 18.46 5.51
N GLY A 138 -10.98 17.36 4.93
CA GLY A 138 -11.46 17.26 3.55
C GLY A 138 -10.40 17.44 2.46
N ALA A 139 -9.14 17.75 2.80
CA ALA A 139 -8.09 18.09 1.85
C ALA A 139 -7.70 16.94 0.91
N HIS A 140 -7.95 15.70 1.33
CA HIS A 140 -7.66 14.50 0.56
C HIS A 140 -8.93 13.75 0.13
N LEU A 141 -10.12 14.28 0.42
CA LEU A 141 -11.39 13.72 -0.04
C LEU A 141 -11.71 14.20 -1.45
N LEU A 142 -11.81 13.23 -2.35
CA LEU A 142 -12.11 13.41 -3.76
C LEU A 142 -13.34 12.57 -4.13
N ARG A 143 -14.02 12.92 -5.22
CA ARG A 143 -15.09 12.06 -5.77
C ARG A 143 -14.59 10.63 -6.02
N ALA A 144 -13.31 10.49 -6.38
CA ALA A 144 -12.66 9.22 -6.66
C ALA A 144 -12.46 8.32 -5.42
N ASN A 145 -12.47 8.87 -4.19
CA ASN A 145 -12.20 8.08 -2.97
C ASN A 145 -13.29 8.14 -1.91
N TYR A 146 -14.22 9.10 -1.98
CA TYR A 146 -15.22 9.31 -0.93
C TYR A 146 -15.97 8.03 -0.54
N VAL A 147 -16.57 7.33 -1.51
CA VAL A 147 -17.32 6.08 -1.24
C VAL A 147 -16.40 4.97 -0.71
N LEU A 148 -15.15 4.91 -1.19
CA LEU A 148 -14.17 3.92 -0.76
C LEU A 148 -13.72 4.15 0.69
N CYS A 149 -13.54 5.42 1.09
CA CYS A 149 -13.18 5.80 2.45
C CYS A 149 -14.32 5.50 3.43
N ILE A 150 -15.58 5.76 3.04
CA ILE A 150 -16.75 5.41 3.86
C ILE A 150 -16.85 3.90 4.06
N GLU A 151 -16.66 3.12 3.01
CA GLU A 151 -16.67 1.65 3.10
C GLU A 151 -15.52 1.13 3.97
N ALA A 152 -14.31 1.69 3.82
CA ALA A 152 -13.19 1.35 4.70
C ALA A 152 -13.50 1.70 6.17
N ALA A 153 -14.06 2.88 6.44
CA ALA A 153 -14.43 3.30 7.79
C ALA A 153 -15.48 2.36 8.41
N ARG A 154 -16.45 1.91 7.62
CA ARG A 154 -17.42 0.89 8.03
C ARG A 154 -16.73 -0.40 8.45
N GLN A 155 -15.73 -0.86 7.69
CA GLN A 155 -14.99 -2.09 8.03
C GLN A 155 -14.19 -1.96 9.33
N PHE A 156 -13.63 -0.79 9.63
CA PHE A 156 -13.02 -0.52 10.94
C PHE A 156 -14.05 -0.50 12.07
N ALA A 157 -15.22 0.12 11.87
CA ALA A 157 -16.28 0.18 12.87
C ALA A 157 -16.91 -1.20 13.17
N GLU A 158 -17.03 -2.05 12.16
CA GLU A 158 -17.54 -3.42 12.29
C GLU A 158 -16.49 -4.40 12.83
N SER A 159 -15.21 -4.00 12.91
CA SER A 159 -14.16 -4.88 13.37
C SER A 159 -14.25 -5.10 14.88
N ARG A 160 -14.15 -6.36 15.31
CA ARG A 160 -14.20 -6.75 16.73
C ARG A 160 -12.98 -6.27 17.53
N VAL A 161 -11.93 -5.80 16.84
CA VAL A 161 -10.73 -5.23 17.47
C VAL A 161 -11.09 -3.95 18.24
N GLY A 162 -12.07 -3.18 17.78
CA GLY A 162 -12.54 -1.96 18.47
C GLY A 162 -13.42 -2.19 19.70
N GLN A 163 -13.74 -3.45 20.07
CA GLN A 163 -14.54 -3.78 21.26
C GLN A 163 -13.70 -4.08 22.51
N ALA A 164 -12.37 -4.21 22.38
CA ALA A 164 -11.53 -4.62 23.49
C ALA A 164 -11.21 -3.50 24.49
N ASP A 165 -11.23 -2.23 24.09
CA ASP A 165 -10.79 -1.09 24.92
C ASP A 165 -11.65 0.18 24.76
N ARG A 166 -12.98 0.05 24.70
CA ARG A 166 -13.90 1.21 24.80
C ARG A 166 -14.87 1.08 25.95
#